data_AF-A0A077NRF4-F1
#
_entry.id   AF-A0A077NRF4-F1
#
_cell.length_a   1.000
_cell.length_b   1.000
_cell.length_c   1.000
_cell.angle_alpha   90.00
_cell.angle_beta   90.00
_cell.angle_gamma   90.00
#
_symmetry.space_group_name_H-M   'P 1'
#
loop_
_entity.id
_entity.type
_entity.pdbx_description
1 polymer ?
#
loop_
_entity_poly.entity_id
_entity_poly.type
_entity_poly.pdbx_seq_one_letter_code
_entity_poly.pdbx_strand_id
1 'polypeptide(L)'
;MKREQPEPLKVPDVPNESGSMDSMHDQLSDGRSVRLLNIIDDFNREALTIEVDFSLPNYRVIRTLEHLMEWWGKPASIRCDTSHEFQASAKAHEIVLNFIQPGKPQQNAYIERYNRTIRYDWLGHYLFVSLSELQGSATKWQWFYNHERPNMALGGYTPKQHILRVA
;
A
#
# COMPACT_ATOMS: atom_id res chain seq x y z
N MET A 1 19.67 15.92 20.73
CA MET A 1 18.76 16.14 19.60
C MET A 1 17.38 15.61 19.99
N LYS A 2 16.45 16.48 20.42
CA LYS A 2 15.06 16.07 20.65
C LYS A 2 14.45 15.82 19.27
N ARG A 3 14.16 14.55 18.95
CA ARG A 3 13.35 14.23 17.77
C ARG A 3 11.97 14.79 18.06
N GLU A 4 11.53 15.79 17.31
CA GLU A 4 10.11 16.16 17.27
C GLU A 4 9.32 14.88 17.00
N GLN A 5 8.44 14.50 17.92
CA GLN A 5 7.46 13.47 17.63
C GLN A 5 6.57 14.03 16.52
N PRO A 6 6.53 13.42 15.33
CA PRO A 6 5.56 13.84 14.34
C PRO A 6 4.17 13.63 14.92
N GLU A 7 3.26 14.54 14.59
CA GLU A 7 1.86 14.35 14.95
C GLU A 7 1.40 12.98 14.45
N PRO A 8 0.73 12.19 15.32
CA PRO A 8 0.25 10.88 14.93
C PRO A 8 -0.70 11.03 13.74
N LEU A 9 -0.49 10.21 12.71
CA LEU A 9 -1.43 10.14 11.59
C LEU A 9 -2.84 9.89 12.15
N LYS A 10 -3.77 10.77 11.79
CA LYS A 10 -5.18 10.57 12.11
C LYS A 10 -5.70 9.42 11.25
N VAL A 11 -6.31 8.43 11.89
CA VAL A 11 -7.08 7.41 11.19
C VAL A 11 -8.29 8.11 10.58
N PRO A 12 -8.57 7.95 9.27
CA PRO A 12 -9.79 8.48 8.67
C PRO A 12 -11.02 7.91 9.34
N ASP A 13 -12.18 8.55 9.17
CA ASP A 13 -13.42 8.13 9.83
C ASP A 13 -14.23 7.15 8.97
N VAL A 14 -13.98 7.14 7.65
CA VAL A 14 -14.65 6.26 6.67
C VAL A 14 -13.66 5.65 5.65
N PRO A 15 -14.00 4.51 5.02
CA PRO A 15 -13.23 3.97 3.90
C PRO A 15 -13.10 4.96 2.74
N ASN A 16 -12.05 4.84 1.95
CA ASN A 16 -11.77 5.67 0.77
C ASN A 16 -11.59 7.18 1.07
N GLU A 17 -11.48 7.60 2.33
CA GLU A 17 -11.14 9.01 2.64
C GLU A 17 -9.64 9.28 2.42
N SER A 18 -8.78 8.36 2.83
CA SER A 18 -7.33 8.45 2.63
C SER A 18 -6.73 7.07 2.39
N GLY A 19 -5.87 6.98 1.39
CA GLY A 19 -5.02 5.81 1.17
C GLY A 19 -3.54 6.18 1.31
N SER A 20 -2.71 5.18 1.53
CA SER A 20 -1.25 5.33 1.53
C SER A 20 -0.64 4.42 0.48
N MET A 21 0.33 4.93 -0.27
CA MET A 21 1.13 4.13 -1.21
C MET A 21 2.61 4.23 -0.92
N ASP A 22 3.31 3.16 -1.26
CA ASP A 22 4.76 3.10 -1.27
C ASP A 22 5.25 1.94 -2.15
N SER A 23 6.51 2.02 -2.58
CA SER A 23 7.16 0.97 -3.37
C SER A 23 8.23 0.23 -2.56
N MET A 24 8.26 -1.10 -2.71
CA MET A 24 9.29 -1.96 -2.13
C MET A 24 10.19 -2.54 -3.22
N HIS A 25 11.43 -2.87 -2.88
CA HIS A 25 12.36 -3.62 -3.73
C HIS A 25 12.55 -5.04 -3.21
N ASP A 26 12.66 -6.00 -4.11
CA ASP A 26 13.09 -7.37 -3.81
C ASP A 26 13.88 -7.96 -4.98
N GLN A 27 14.28 -9.22 -4.88
CA GLN A 27 14.97 -9.95 -5.94
C GLN A 27 14.34 -11.32 -6.18
N LEU A 28 14.32 -11.75 -7.45
CA LEU A 28 14.05 -13.14 -7.80
C LEU A 28 15.26 -14.02 -7.45
N SER A 29 15.06 -15.33 -7.47
CA SER A 29 16.10 -16.34 -7.19
C SER A 29 17.34 -16.22 -8.07
N ASP A 30 17.20 -15.62 -9.26
CA ASP A 30 18.28 -15.39 -10.23
C ASP A 30 18.96 -14.01 -10.08
N GLY A 31 18.59 -13.24 -9.05
CA GLY A 31 19.17 -11.93 -8.74
C GLY A 31 18.55 -10.76 -9.51
N ARG A 32 17.58 -11.00 -10.40
CA ARG A 32 16.86 -9.89 -11.05
C ARG A 32 16.04 -9.11 -10.02
N SER A 33 16.27 -7.80 -9.96
CA SER A 33 15.51 -6.89 -9.11
C SER A 33 14.06 -6.79 -9.57
N VAL A 34 13.16 -6.81 -8.59
CA VAL A 34 11.73 -6.57 -8.77
C VAL A 34 11.28 -5.45 -7.84
N ARG A 35 10.17 -4.82 -8.20
CA ARG A 35 9.49 -3.83 -7.39
C ARG A 35 8.06 -4.24 -7.12
N LEU A 36 7.57 -3.86 -5.94
CA LEU A 36 6.18 -4.02 -5.54
C LEU A 36 5.60 -2.64 -5.24
N LEU A 37 4.47 -2.29 -5.86
CA LEU A 37 3.67 -1.12 -5.49
C LEU A 37 2.57 -1.58 -4.56
N ASN A 38 2.60 -1.10 -3.32
CA ASN A 38 1.59 -1.39 -2.33
C ASN A 38 0.69 -0.17 -2.14
N ILE A 39 -0.62 -0.38 -2.14
CA ILE A 39 -1.61 0.64 -1.80
C ILE A 39 -2.53 0.06 -0.74
N ILE A 40 -2.76 0.83 0.32
CA ILE A 40 -3.68 0.48 1.40
C ILE A 40 -4.72 1.58 1.61
N ASP A 41 -5.85 1.19 2.19
CA ASP A 41 -6.82 2.11 2.79
C ASP A 41 -6.39 2.46 4.23
N ASP A 42 -6.35 3.75 4.56
CA ASP A 42 -5.88 4.21 5.87
C ASP A 42 -6.95 4.11 6.98
N PHE A 43 -8.20 3.81 6.66
CA PHE A 43 -9.25 3.57 7.65
C PHE A 43 -9.13 2.16 8.21
N ASN A 44 -9.32 1.14 7.37
CA ASN A 44 -9.39 -0.25 7.81
C ASN A 44 -8.09 -1.04 7.60
N ARG A 45 -7.00 -0.41 7.12
CA ARG A 45 -5.72 -1.06 6.80
C ARG A 45 -5.81 -2.11 5.70
N GLU A 46 -6.85 -2.09 4.88
CA GLU A 46 -7.01 -3.05 3.79
C GLU A 46 -5.94 -2.84 2.73
N ALA A 47 -5.31 -3.94 2.31
CA ALA A 47 -4.45 -3.97 1.16
C ALA A 47 -5.31 -3.92 -0.10
N LEU A 48 -5.30 -2.80 -0.81
CA LEU A 48 -6.08 -2.59 -2.03
C LEU A 48 -5.38 -3.18 -3.25
N THR A 49 -4.04 -3.12 -3.29
CA THR A 49 -3.25 -3.81 -4.32
C THR A 49 -1.82 -4.08 -3.89
N ILE A 50 -1.22 -5.09 -4.53
CA ILE A 50 0.22 -5.38 -4.56
C ILE A 50 0.57 -5.64 -6.04
N GLU A 51 0.98 -4.61 -6.76
CA GLU A 51 1.43 -4.73 -8.16
C GLU A 51 2.91 -5.05 -8.20
N VAL A 52 3.29 -6.14 -8.86
CA VAL A 52 4.67 -6.61 -8.98
C VAL A 52 5.15 -6.46 -10.42
N ASP A 53 6.29 -5.79 -10.62
CA ASP A 53 6.93 -5.69 -11.93
C ASP A 53 8.46 -5.55 -11.76
N PHE A 54 9.24 -5.68 -12.84
CA PHE A 54 10.69 -5.38 -12.81
C PHE A 54 10.96 -3.88 -12.63
N SER A 55 10.01 -3.04 -13.02
CA SER A 55 10.06 -1.59 -12.86
C SER A 55 8.66 -1.01 -12.71
N LEU A 56 8.53 0.12 -12.01
CA LEU A 56 7.25 0.82 -11.82
C LEU A 56 7.34 2.24 -12.40
N PRO A 57 7.42 2.38 -13.74
CA PRO A 57 7.30 3.68 -14.37
C PRO A 57 5.91 4.27 -14.14
N ASN A 58 5.76 5.59 -14.25
CA ASN A 58 4.51 6.28 -13.88
C ASN A 58 3.27 5.75 -14.57
N TYR A 59 3.35 5.36 -15.84
CA TYR A 59 2.21 4.82 -16.56
C TYR A 59 1.69 3.50 -15.94
N ARG A 60 2.59 2.70 -15.32
CA ARG A 60 2.18 1.50 -14.57
C ARG A 60 1.45 1.90 -13.30
N VAL A 61 1.99 2.85 -12.53
CA VAL A 61 1.38 3.37 -11.30
C VAL A 61 -0.01 3.94 -11.59
N ILE A 62 -0.14 4.77 -12.63
CA ILE A 62 -1.41 5.36 -13.08
C ILE A 62 -2.43 4.26 -13.41
N ARG A 63 -2.04 3.29 -14.24
CA ARG A 63 -2.92 2.18 -14.62
C ARG A 63 -3.38 1.38 -13.40
N THR A 64 -2.48 1.12 -12.45
CA THR A 64 -2.82 0.41 -11.21
C THR A 64 -3.83 1.21 -10.38
N LEU A 65 -3.68 2.54 -10.29
CA LEU A 65 -4.65 3.40 -9.62
C LEU A 65 -6.00 3.42 -10.34
N GLU A 66 -6.01 3.51 -11.66
CA GLU A 66 -7.23 3.46 -12.50
C GLU A 66 -8.00 2.17 -12.26
N HIS A 67 -7.33 1.02 -12.31
CA HIS A 67 -7.97 -0.26 -11.98
C HIS A 67 -8.46 -0.29 -10.53
N LEU A 68 -7.70 0.22 -9.56
CA LEU A 68 -8.13 0.23 -8.16
C LEU A 68 -9.42 1.04 -7.98
N MET A 69 -9.54 2.19 -8.64
CA MET A 69 -10.74 3.04 -8.58
C MET A 69 -11.99 2.33 -9.12
N GLU A 70 -11.86 1.50 -10.16
CA GLU A 70 -12.97 0.74 -10.72
C GLU A 70 -13.53 -0.31 -9.74
N TRP A 71 -12.65 -0.96 -8.98
CA TRP A 71 -13.02 -2.09 -8.11
C TRP A 71 -13.39 -1.67 -6.69
N TRP A 72 -12.70 -0.66 -6.15
CA TRP A 72 -12.76 -0.29 -4.73
C TRP A 72 -13.41 1.08 -4.50
N GLY A 73 -13.65 1.82 -5.58
CA GLY A 73 -14.04 3.20 -5.53
C GLY A 73 -12.84 4.14 -5.45
N LYS A 74 -13.13 5.42 -5.65
CA LYS A 74 -12.11 6.47 -5.70
C LYS A 74 -11.75 6.96 -4.29
N PRO A 75 -10.47 6.90 -3.86
CA PRO A 75 -10.06 7.54 -2.63
C PRO A 75 -10.05 9.08 -2.79
N ALA A 76 -10.45 9.83 -1.76
CA ALA A 76 -10.40 11.29 -1.79
C ALA A 76 -8.95 11.81 -1.76
N SER A 77 -8.05 11.08 -1.09
CA SER A 77 -6.64 11.42 -1.04
C SER A 77 -5.73 10.20 -1.01
N ILE A 78 -4.51 10.33 -1.55
CA ILE A 78 -3.46 9.32 -1.44
C ILE A 78 -2.18 9.97 -0.94
N ARG A 79 -1.57 9.35 0.07
CA ARG A 79 -0.30 9.74 0.63
C ARG A 79 0.85 8.97 -0.02
N CYS A 80 1.92 9.66 -0.39
CA CYS A 80 3.07 9.05 -1.07
C CYS A 80 4.36 9.85 -0.89
N ASP A 81 5.51 9.19 -1.12
CA ASP A 81 6.85 9.79 -1.05
C ASP A 81 7.27 10.45 -2.36
N THR A 82 6.87 9.88 -3.51
CA THR A 82 7.22 10.37 -4.83
C THR A 82 6.20 9.95 -5.88
N SER A 83 5.62 10.93 -6.58
CA SER A 83 5.81 11.12 -8.02
C SER A 83 4.92 12.27 -8.50
N HIS A 84 5.53 13.45 -8.70
CA HIS A 84 4.92 14.58 -9.42
C HIS A 84 4.34 14.16 -10.79
N GLU A 85 4.85 13.05 -11.32
CA GLU A 85 4.60 12.57 -12.67
C GLU A 85 3.23 11.92 -12.87
N PHE A 86 2.50 11.52 -11.81
CA PHE A 86 1.08 11.13 -11.91
C PHE A 86 0.13 12.15 -11.30
N GLN A 87 0.63 13.30 -10.84
CA GLN A 87 -0.18 14.37 -10.28
C GLN A 87 -1.27 14.86 -11.26
N ALA A 88 -0.97 14.86 -12.56
CA ALA A 88 -1.94 15.19 -13.60
C ALA A 88 -3.09 14.17 -13.66
N SER A 89 -2.80 12.87 -13.59
CA SER A 89 -3.83 11.81 -13.59
C SER A 89 -4.63 11.84 -12.28
N ALA A 90 -3.96 11.96 -11.13
CA ALA A 90 -4.64 12.11 -9.84
C ALA A 90 -5.59 13.31 -9.85
N LYS A 91 -5.14 14.47 -10.37
CA LYS A 91 -5.98 15.66 -10.52
C LYS A 91 -7.16 15.43 -11.47
N ALA A 92 -6.96 14.74 -12.60
CA ALA A 92 -8.02 14.43 -13.55
C ALA A 92 -9.12 13.55 -12.92
N HIS A 93 -8.74 12.70 -11.96
CA HIS A 93 -9.66 11.90 -11.18
C HIS A 93 -10.15 12.59 -9.91
N GLU A 94 -9.72 13.81 -9.60
CA GLU A 94 -10.05 14.53 -8.35
C GLU A 94 -9.52 13.85 -7.07
N ILE A 95 -8.36 13.19 -7.16
CA ILE A 95 -7.64 12.64 -6.02
C ILE A 95 -6.60 13.64 -5.54
N VAL A 96 -6.61 13.96 -4.25
CA VAL A 96 -5.59 14.81 -3.62
C VAL A 96 -4.34 13.99 -3.31
N LEU A 97 -3.18 14.38 -3.85
CA LEU A 97 -1.90 13.78 -3.49
C LEU A 97 -1.28 14.50 -2.29
N ASN A 98 -1.09 13.74 -1.22
CA ASN A 98 -0.46 14.21 0.01
C ASN A 98 1.00 13.72 0.04
N PHE A 99 1.92 14.56 -0.45
CA PHE A 99 3.34 14.22 -0.42
C PHE A 99 3.90 14.26 1.00
N ILE A 100 4.62 13.21 1.39
CA ILE A 100 5.40 13.25 2.63
C ILE A 100 6.64 14.13 2.46
N GLN A 101 7.09 14.71 3.56
CA GLN A 101 8.31 15.50 3.59
C GLN A 101 9.54 14.59 3.43
N PRO A 102 10.56 15.03 2.67
CA PRO A 102 11.82 14.31 2.59
C PRO A 102 12.41 13.99 3.97
N GLY A 103 12.80 12.74 4.18
CA GLY A 103 13.37 12.28 5.45
C GLY A 103 12.37 12.11 6.59
N LYS A 104 11.06 12.16 6.32
CA LYS A 104 9.98 11.97 7.31
C LYS A 104 9.10 10.75 7.01
N PRO A 105 9.65 9.51 6.99
CA PRO A 105 8.87 8.29 6.70
C PRO A 105 7.73 8.04 7.68
N GLN A 106 7.80 8.64 8.88
CA GLN A 106 6.73 8.56 9.88
C GLN A 106 5.42 9.20 9.40
N GLN A 107 5.48 10.10 8.41
CA GLN A 107 4.28 10.64 7.76
C GLN A 107 3.60 9.61 6.86
N ASN A 108 4.25 8.49 6.50
CA ASN A 108 3.65 7.36 5.76
C ASN A 108 3.56 6.09 6.63
N ALA A 109 3.42 6.24 7.95
CA ALA A 109 3.62 5.14 8.90
C ALA A 109 2.69 3.93 8.71
N TYR A 110 1.51 4.10 8.11
CA TYR A 110 0.58 2.99 7.85
C TYR A 110 1.12 2.03 6.78
N ILE A 111 1.48 2.55 5.61
CA ILE A 111 2.06 1.73 4.54
C ILE A 111 3.44 1.22 4.92
N GLU A 112 4.24 1.98 5.66
CA GLU A 112 5.53 1.52 6.19
C GLU A 112 5.38 0.31 7.14
N ARG A 113 4.33 0.31 7.98
CA ARG A 113 4.00 -0.85 8.82
C ARG A 113 3.52 -2.03 7.97
N TYR A 114 2.73 -1.78 6.94
CA TYR A 114 2.29 -2.82 6.00
C TYR A 114 3.46 -3.43 5.22
N ASN A 115 4.36 -2.61 4.69
CA ASN A 115 5.57 -3.02 3.98
C ASN A 115 6.50 -3.85 4.88
N ARG A 116 6.62 -3.47 6.16
CA ARG A 116 7.32 -4.27 7.16
C ARG A 116 6.68 -5.66 7.34
N THR A 117 5.36 -5.72 7.37
CA THR A 117 4.59 -6.96 7.48
C THR A 117 4.79 -7.85 6.26
N ILE A 118 4.66 -7.28 5.05
CA ILE A 118 5.00 -7.98 3.80
C ILE A 118 6.42 -8.55 3.85
N ARG A 119 7.40 -7.76 4.28
CA ARG A 119 8.80 -8.18 4.29
C ARG A 119 9.02 -9.38 5.21
N TYR A 120 8.56 -9.30 6.44
CA TYR A 120 8.91 -10.28 7.46
C TYR A 120 7.98 -11.48 7.49
N ASP A 121 6.70 -11.32 7.17
CA ASP A 121 5.71 -12.38 7.30
C ASP A 121 5.41 -13.06 5.95
N TRP A 122 5.89 -12.50 4.84
CA TRP A 122 5.69 -13.08 3.50
C TRP A 122 7.00 -13.16 2.70
N LEU A 123 7.51 -12.06 2.15
CA LEU A 123 8.63 -12.10 1.21
C LEU A 123 9.88 -12.80 1.77
N GLY A 124 10.19 -12.58 3.06
CA GLY A 124 11.34 -13.21 3.72
C GLY A 124 11.27 -14.74 3.88
N HIS A 125 10.13 -15.37 3.58
CA HIS A 125 9.94 -16.82 3.70
C HIS A 125 10.00 -17.58 2.37
N TYR A 126 10.03 -16.87 1.24
CA TYR A 126 9.94 -17.48 -0.08
C TYR A 126 11.05 -16.99 -1.00
N LEU A 127 11.48 -17.87 -1.92
CA LEU A 127 12.41 -17.53 -2.98
C LEU A 127 11.71 -17.73 -4.33
N PHE A 128 11.22 -16.64 -4.91
CA PHE A 128 10.45 -16.68 -6.16
C PHE A 128 11.36 -16.77 -7.38
N VAL A 129 11.04 -17.66 -8.32
CA VAL A 129 11.84 -17.88 -9.53
C VAL A 129 11.37 -17.03 -10.71
N SER A 130 10.13 -16.51 -10.65
CA SER A 130 9.57 -15.69 -11.73
C SER A 130 8.66 -14.58 -11.23
N LEU A 131 8.49 -13.55 -12.06
CA LEU A 131 7.58 -12.45 -11.79
C LEU A 131 6.12 -12.93 -11.67
N SER A 132 5.72 -13.90 -12.50
CA SER A 132 4.36 -14.46 -12.48
C SER A 132 4.08 -15.22 -11.19
N GLU A 133 5.05 -15.98 -10.69
CA GLU A 133 4.95 -16.67 -9.41
C GLU A 133 4.84 -15.67 -8.25
N LEU A 134 5.70 -14.66 -8.24
CA LEU A 134 5.67 -13.61 -7.22
C LEU A 134 4.33 -12.85 -7.23
N GLN A 135 3.83 -12.43 -8.40
CA GLN A 135 2.53 -11.77 -8.53
C GLN A 135 1.38 -12.68 -8.07
N GLY A 136 1.40 -13.97 -8.45
CA GLY A 136 0.39 -14.93 -8.00
C GLY A 136 0.42 -15.16 -6.49
N SER A 137 1.61 -15.19 -5.89
CA SER A 137 1.75 -15.22 -4.44
C SER A 137 1.32 -13.91 -3.77
N ALA A 138 1.54 -12.77 -4.41
CA ALA A 138 1.10 -11.46 -3.93
C ALA A 138 -0.41 -11.39 -3.82
N THR A 139 -1.13 -11.86 -4.83
CA THR A 139 -2.59 -11.94 -4.81
C THR A 139 -3.10 -12.82 -3.67
N LYS A 140 -2.49 -14.00 -3.46
CA LYS A 140 -2.84 -14.88 -2.34
C LYS A 140 -2.56 -14.22 -0.98
N TRP A 141 -1.41 -13.57 -0.86
CA TRP A 141 -1.02 -12.85 0.35
C TRP A 141 -1.98 -11.69 0.67
N GLN A 142 -2.32 -10.88 -0.33
CA GLN A 142 -3.28 -9.79 -0.19
C GLN A 142 -4.63 -10.30 0.33
N TRP A 143 -5.13 -11.39 -0.25
CA TRP A 143 -6.38 -12.01 0.20
C TRP A 143 -6.26 -12.48 1.66
N PHE A 144 -5.20 -13.22 2.00
CA PHE A 144 -4.93 -13.67 3.37
C PHE A 144 -4.85 -12.51 4.36
N TYR A 145 -4.09 -11.46 4.03
CA TYR A 145 -3.92 -10.28 4.87
C TYR A 145 -5.26 -9.59 5.15
N ASN A 146 -6.12 -9.47 4.13
CA ASN A 146 -7.42 -8.80 4.25
C ASN A 146 -8.49 -9.64 4.98
N HIS A 147 -8.44 -10.97 4.85
CA HIS A 147 -9.54 -11.84 5.27
C HIS A 147 -9.23 -12.71 6.49
N GLU A 148 -7.96 -13.04 6.73
CA GLU A 148 -7.57 -14.04 7.73
C GLU A 148 -6.55 -13.53 8.75
N ARG A 149 -5.63 -12.63 8.35
CA ARG A 149 -4.58 -12.15 9.25
C ARG A 149 -5.11 -11.17 10.31
N PRO A 150 -5.01 -11.49 11.61
CA PRO A 150 -5.35 -10.55 12.67
C PRO A 150 -4.51 -9.27 12.59
N ASN A 151 -5.14 -8.10 12.68
CA ASN A 151 -4.45 -6.82 12.70
C ASN A 151 -4.59 -6.15 14.07
N MET A 152 -3.49 -6.07 14.82
CA MET A 152 -3.49 -5.48 16.16
C MET A 152 -3.80 -3.97 16.17
N ALA A 153 -3.54 -3.25 15.07
CA ALA A 153 -3.96 -1.85 14.96
C ALA A 153 -5.48 -1.72 14.84
N LEU A 154 -6.18 -2.80 14.48
CA LEU A 154 -7.63 -2.89 14.40
C LEU A 154 -8.24 -3.65 15.59
N GLY A 155 -7.48 -3.87 16.67
CA GLY A 155 -7.93 -4.63 17.83
C GLY A 155 -8.00 -6.15 17.61
N GLY A 156 -7.19 -6.68 16.68
CA GLY A 156 -7.12 -8.12 16.39
C GLY A 156 -8.05 -8.56 15.26
N TYR A 157 -8.88 -7.67 14.72
CA TYR A 157 -9.73 -7.95 13.56
C TYR A 157 -8.93 -7.88 12.26
N THR A 158 -9.37 -8.62 11.26
CA THR A 158 -8.87 -8.48 9.89
C THR A 158 -9.41 -7.19 9.26
N PRO A 159 -8.76 -6.63 8.23
CA PRO A 159 -9.27 -5.45 7.52
C PRO A 159 -10.73 -5.57 7.08
N LYS A 160 -11.15 -6.74 6.56
CA LYS A 160 -12.55 -6.98 6.17
C LYS A 160 -13.50 -7.08 7.36
N GLN A 161 -13.10 -7.75 8.44
CA GLN A 161 -13.91 -7.80 9.65
C GLN A 161 -14.10 -6.41 10.27
N HIS A 162 -13.09 -5.54 10.18
CA HIS A 162 -13.16 -4.19 10.70
C HIS A 162 -14.24 -3.37 9.98
N ILE A 163 -14.33 -3.43 8.64
CA ILE A 163 -15.40 -2.77 7.87
C ILE A 163 -16.78 -3.22 8.36
N LEU A 164 -16.99 -4.53 8.51
CA LEU A 164 -18.30 -5.08 8.90
C LEU A 164 -18.73 -4.69 10.32
N ARG A 165 -17.77 -4.33 11.17
CA ARG A 165 -18.04 -3.94 12.56
C ARG A 165 -18.45 -2.47 12.71
N VAL A 166 -17.95 -1.62 11.80
CA VAL A 166 -18.11 -0.16 11.84
C VAL A 166 -19.15 0.35 10.86
N ALA A 167 -19.64 -0.52 9.96
CA ALA A 167 -20.82 -0.31 9.13
C ALA A 167 -22.11 -0.48 9.95
#